data_AF-A0AA39KV00-F1
#
_entry.id   AF-A0AA39KV00-F1
#
_cell.length_a   1.000
_cell.length_b   1.000
_cell.length_c   1.000
_cell.angle_alpha   90.00
_cell.angle_beta   90.00
_cell.angle_gamma   90.00
#
_symmetry.space_group_name_H-M   'P 1'
#
loop_
_entity.id
_entity.type
_entity.pdbx_description
1 polymer ?
#
loop_
_entity_poly.entity_id
_entity_poly.type
_entity_poly.pdbx_seq_one_letter_code
_entity_poly.pdbx_strand_id
1 'polypeptide(L)' 'MESCHQLKKQYDDCFNHWFSEKFLKGDNDDSACSSLLKTYTDCVQKAMKDNKIEIKDIEVNYLENEDATKTPT' A
#
# COMPACT_ATOMS: atom_id res chain seq x y z
N MET A 1 -4.47 19.13 -1.59
CA MET A 1 -4.36 17.66 -1.73
C MET A 1 -4.93 17.13 -3.05
N GLU A 2 -5.30 17.97 -4.03
CA GLU A 2 -5.73 17.50 -5.36
C GLU A 2 -4.58 16.93 -6.22
N SER A 3 -3.33 17.29 -5.91
CA SER A 3 -2.15 17.00 -6.75
C SER A 3 -1.89 15.52 -7.01
N CYS A 4 -2.38 14.62 -6.14
CA CYS A 4 -2.18 13.18 -6.28
C CYS A 4 -3.48 12.42 -6.59
N HIS A 5 -4.63 13.09 -6.74
CA HIS A 5 -5.93 12.43 -6.93
C HIS A 5 -5.97 11.59 -8.20
N GLN A 6 -5.46 12.11 -9.32
CA GLN A 6 -5.44 11.37 -10.58
C GLN A 6 -4.52 10.16 -10.53
N LEU A 7 -3.34 10.30 -9.89
CA LEU A 7 -2.39 9.21 -9.69
C LEU A 7 -2.99 8.13 -8.78
N LYS A 8 -3.68 8.55 -7.70
CA LYS A 8 -4.42 7.64 -6.82
C LYS A 8 -5.45 6.84 -7.60
N LYS A 9 -6.29 7.51 -8.40
CA LYS A 9 -7.33 6.83 -9.18
C LYS A 9 -6.73 5.77 -10.12
N GLN A 10 -5.66 6.11 -10.84
CA GLN A 10 -4.99 5.17 -11.75
C GLN A 10 -4.40 3.97 -11.00
N TYR A 11 -3.76 4.21 -9.85
CA TYR A 11 -3.23 3.15 -9.01
C TYR A 11 -4.36 2.27 -8.43
N ASP A 12 -5.41 2.87 -7.86
CA ASP A 12 -6.55 2.15 -7.27
C ASP A 12 -7.26 1.29 -8.33
N ASP A 13 -7.50 1.82 -9.53
CA ASP A 13 -8.12 1.07 -10.63
C ASP A 13 -7.25 -0.14 -11.03
N CYS A 14 -5.93 0.05 -11.13
CA CYS A 14 -4.99 -1.05 -11.41
C CYS A 14 -4.98 -2.09 -10.28
N PHE A 15 -4.85 -1.63 -9.04
CA PHE A 15 -4.77 -2.50 -7.86
C PHE A 15 -6.04 -3.32 -7.70
N ASN A 16 -7.23 -2.72 -7.82
CA ASN A 16 -8.49 -3.45 -7.68
C ASN A 16 -8.64 -4.53 -8.75
N HIS A 17 -8.23 -4.24 -9.99
CA HIS A 17 -8.22 -5.24 -11.06
C HIS A 17 -7.23 -6.38 -10.77
N TRP A 18 -5.98 -6.05 -10.43
CA TRP A 18 -4.98 -7.04 -10.05
C TRP A 18 -5.42 -7.88 -8.85
N PHE A 19 -5.96 -7.24 -7.82
CA PHE A 19 -6.38 -7.89 -6.58
C PHE A 19 -7.48 -8.92 -6.84
N SER A 20 -8.51 -8.52 -7.59
CA SER A 20 -9.65 -9.41 -7.91
C SER A 20 -9.29 -10.52 -8.89
N GLU A 21 -8.50 -10.22 -9.92
CA GLU A 21 -8.25 -11.15 -11.02
C GLU A 21 -7.00 -12.02 -10.84
N LYS A 22 -6.05 -11.60 -10.00
CA LYS A 22 -4.76 -12.28 -9.80
C LYS A 22 -4.60 -12.73 -8.36
N PHE A 23 -4.50 -11.78 -7.43
CA PHE A 23 -4.16 -12.06 -6.04
C PHE A 23 -5.16 -13.03 -5.37
N LEU A 24 -6.47 -12.75 -5.47
CA LEU A 24 -7.50 -13.63 -4.90
C LEU A 24 -7.56 -15.02 -5.56
N LYS A 25 -6.95 -15.19 -6.73
CA LYS A 25 -6.87 -16.47 -7.47
C LYS A 25 -5.53 -17.18 -7.24
N GLY A 26 -4.67 -16.65 -6.37
CA GLY A 26 -3.39 -17.24 -5.98
C GLY A 26 -2.20 -16.79 -6.84
N ASP A 27 -2.40 -15.87 -7.78
CA ASP A 27 -1.31 -15.23 -8.53
C ASP A 27 -0.87 -13.97 -7.77
N ASN A 28 0.25 -14.10 -7.05
CA ASN A 28 0.75 -13.09 -6.14
C ASN A 28 1.87 -12.21 -6.75
N ASP A 29 2.04 -12.21 -8.06
CA ASP A 29 2.97 -11.30 -8.73
C ASP A 29 2.49 -9.85 -8.57
N ASP A 30 3.17 -9.08 -7.73
CA ASP A 30 2.83 -7.70 -7.36
C ASP A 30 3.39 -6.64 -8.34
N SER A 31 4.09 -7.08 -9.39
CA SER A 31 4.75 -6.17 -10.34
C SER A 31 3.77 -5.35 -11.19
N ALA A 32 2.53 -5.83 -11.39
CA ALA A 32 1.54 -5.28 -12.30
C ALA A 32 1.26 -3.77 -12.11
N CYS A 33 1.20 -3.32 -10.85
CA CYS A 33 0.88 -1.92 -10.51
C CYS A 33 2.05 -1.18 -9.84
N SER A 34 3.24 -1.80 -9.78
CA SER A 34 4.41 -1.30 -9.04
C SER A 34 4.87 0.10 -9.46
N SER A 35 4.86 0.40 -10.76
CA SER A 35 5.24 1.70 -11.31
C SER A 35 4.23 2.82 -10.96
N LEU A 36 2.94 2.49 -11.01
CA LEU A 36 1.85 3.39 -10.60
C LEU A 36 1.90 3.65 -9.10
N LEU A 37 2.10 2.60 -8.30
CA LEU A 37 2.27 2.70 -6.85
C LEU A 37 3.39 3.66 -6.52
N LYS A 38 4.59 3.44 -7.09
CA LYS A 38 5.76 4.29 -6.85
C LYS A 38 5.48 5.76 -7.14
N THR A 39 4.90 6.04 -8.32
CA THR A 39 4.61 7.42 -8.74
C THR A 39 3.57 8.08 -7.82
N TYR A 40 2.54 7.34 -7.41
CA TYR A 40 1.54 7.81 -6.46
C TYR A 40 2.14 8.07 -5.08
N THR A 41 2.92 7.12 -4.54
CA THR A 41 3.55 7.27 -3.22
C THR A 41 4.54 8.41 -3.18
N ASP A 42 5.33 8.61 -4.25
CA ASP A 42 6.28 9.73 -4.35
C ASP A 42 5.54 11.07 -4.30
N CYS A 43 4.39 11.18 -4.98
CA CYS A 43 3.52 12.36 -4.92
C CYS A 43 2.99 12.62 -3.51
N VAL A 44 2.48 11.57 -2.85
CA VAL A 44 1.92 11.67 -1.49
C VAL A 44 3.01 12.07 -0.50
N GLN A 45 4.18 11.42 -0.54
CA GLN A 45 5.31 11.75 0.33
C GLN A 45 5.74 13.21 0.18
N LYS A 46 5.81 13.72 -1.06
CA LYS A 46 6.11 15.13 -1.31
C LYS A 46 5.02 16.04 -0.73
N ALA A 47 3.75 15.77 -1.02
CA ALA A 47 2.63 16.56 -0.52
C ALA A 47 2.60 16.60 1.02
N MET A 48 2.90 15.47 1.69
CA MET A 48 2.93 15.40 3.14
C MET A 48 4.06 16.26 3.73
N LYS A 49 5.25 16.23 3.13
CA LYS A 49 6.37 17.12 3.51
C LYS A 49 6.00 18.60 3.34
N ASP A 50 5.42 18.96 2.21
CA ASP A 50 5.03 20.35 1.90
C ASP A 50 3.96 20.88 2.88
N ASN A 51 3.08 20.00 3.36
CA ASN A 51 2.04 20.32 4.33
C ASN A 51 2.48 20.14 5.80
N LYS A 52 3.77 19.84 6.06
CA LYS A 52 4.33 19.60 7.41
C LYS A 52 3.57 18.52 8.19
N ILE A 53 3.08 17.51 7.49
CA ILE A 53 2.44 16.34 8.09
C ILE A 53 3.56 15.37 8.47
N GLU A 54 3.85 15.27 9.76
CA GLU A 54 4.79 14.27 10.29
C GLU A 54 4.05 12.95 10.51
N ILE A 55 4.44 11.89 9.79
CA ILE A 55 3.96 10.54 10.07
C ILE A 55 4.97 9.88 11.00
N LYS A 56 4.73 9.97 12.31
CA LYS A 56 5.61 9.37 13.32
C LYS A 56 5.39 7.87 13.53
N ASP A 57 4.40 7.27 12.86
CA ASP A 57 3.89 5.93 13.22
C ASP A 57 3.73 4.94 12.03
N ILE A 58 4.47 5.07 10.92
CA ILE A 58 4.39 4.05 9.83
C ILE A 58 5.15 2.77 10.15
N GLU A 59 6.07 2.79 11.12
CA GLU A 59 6.80 1.59 11.56
C GLU A 59 5.99 0.72 12.55
N VAL A 60 4.67 0.87 12.62
CA VAL A 60 3.84 -0.12 13.31
C VAL A 60 3.73 -1.34 12.41
N ASN A 61 4.49 -2.39 12.74
CA ASN A 61 4.30 -3.70 12.17
C ASN A 61 2.96 -4.26 12.68
N TYR A 62 1.85 -3.92 12.00
CA TYR A 62 0.50 -4.41 12.33
C TYR A 62 0.38 -5.94 12.29
N LEU A 63 1.44 -6.66 11.88
CA LEU A 63 1.52 -8.11 11.82
C LEU A 63 2.31 -8.73 12.99
N GLU A 64 2.87 -7.95 13.92
CA GLU A 64 3.44 -8.47 15.17
C GLU A 64 2.31 -8.91 16.13
N ASN A 65 1.76 -10.08 15.87
CA ASN A 65 1.25 -10.91 16.94
C ASN A 65 2.40 -11.83 17.38
N GLU A 66 3.06 -11.44 18.48
CA GLU A 66 3.79 -12.39 19.31
C GLU A 66 2.82 -13.47 19.78
N ASP A 67 2.73 -14.61 19.09
CA ASP A 67 2.26 -15.88 19.68
C ASP A 67 2.66 -17.08 18.79
N ALA A 68 3.95 -17.16 18.47
CA ALA A 68 4.60 -18.45 18.36
C ALA A 68 4.90 -18.96 19.78
N THR A 69 3.88 -19.48 20.49
CA THR A 69 3.90 -20.51 21.54
C THR A 69 2.55 -20.49 22.26
N LYS A 70 1.62 -21.40 21.94
CA LYS A 70 1.46 -22.66 22.67
C LYS A 70 0.62 -23.63 21.84
N THR A 71 1.10 -24.87 21.72
CA THR A 71 0.23 -26.03 21.50
C THR A 71 -0.31 -26.48 22.87
N PRO A 72 -1.62 -26.46 23.07
CA PRO A 72 -2.35 -27.45 23.86
C PRO A 72 -3.41 -28.10 22.93
N THR A 73 -3.48 -29.42 22.73
CA THR A 73 -3.50 -30.56 23.66
C THR A 73 -2.96 -31.81 22.97
#